data_AF-A0A6L5X947-F1
#
_entry.id   AF-A0A6L5X947-F1
#
_cell.length_a   1.000
_cell.length_b   1.000
_cell.length_c   1.000
_cell.angle_alpha   90.00
_cell.angle_beta   90.00
_cell.angle_gamma   90.00
#
_symmetry.space_group_name_H-M   'P 1'
#
loop_
_entity.id
_entity.type
_entity.pdbx_description
1 polymer ?
#
loop_
_entity_poly.entity_id
_entity_poly.type
_entity_poly.pdbx_seq_one_letter_code
_entity_poly.pdbx_strand_id
1 'polypeptide(L)'
;MAIQTMVPDPFEKLCIDICKRNGKNKLIWFGDKDKTLSYSPKSGKMILTVHRWFANKSCPGNWMYARMGDLAEKVTKALQGSSDSGGGSTSKWTQASVLKDLSEADAIKKVGALFTADQKKNGILASVSLAQFILESGYGKSELAQNANNIYGMKCNLSGNTWSGSSWDGESKYTKKTQEQNPDGSMVTITADFRKYSCIENFIADHSTYLLGAKNGSKLRYAGLKGCTDYKKAVRIIKDGGYATSLTYVEKLCSIIEKWNLTQCDAKDSGGEAVRWYRVRKTWADSKSQKGAYKVLANAKKCADQNPGYKAFDTDGKVVYEPKAAEPAVKVPFLVRVKISDLNIRKGPGTNYDRVQFCPPGVYTVVATSKGVGASLWGKLKSGIGWLSLDYVQRV
;
A
#
# COMPACT_ATOMS: atom_id res chain seq x y z
N MET A 1 -4.86 17.36 11.07
CA MET A 1 -4.52 15.99 11.53
C MET A 1 -3.25 16.12 12.34
N ALA A 2 -3.31 15.79 13.64
CA ALA A 2 -2.24 16.10 14.60
C ALA A 2 -0.96 15.31 14.30
N ILE A 3 0.14 16.04 14.30
CA ILE A 3 1.53 15.59 14.16
C ILE A 3 1.91 14.88 15.46
N GLN A 4 2.42 13.65 15.37
CA GLN A 4 3.01 12.96 16.52
C GLN A 4 4.53 13.18 16.48
N THR A 5 4.98 14.22 17.17
CA THR A 5 6.39 14.60 17.38
C THR A 5 7.09 13.63 18.33
N MET A 6 8.41 13.45 18.18
CA MET A 6 9.30 12.65 19.05
C MET A 6 9.58 13.29 20.42
N VAL A 7 8.54 13.80 21.07
CA VAL A 7 8.52 13.96 22.53
C VAL A 7 7.62 12.83 23.00
N PRO A 8 8.00 11.98 24.00
CA PRO A 8 7.03 11.07 24.57
C PRO A 8 5.82 11.93 24.94
N ASP A 9 4.66 11.55 24.40
CA ASP A 9 3.41 12.27 24.58
C ASP A 9 3.32 12.70 26.05
N PRO A 10 2.92 13.93 26.40
CA PRO A 10 2.75 14.33 27.80
C PRO A 10 2.04 13.26 28.64
N PHE A 11 1.13 12.50 28.02
CA PHE A 11 0.49 11.34 28.61
C PHE A 11 1.41 10.13 28.88
N GLU A 12 2.30 9.80 27.94
CA GLU A 12 3.32 8.76 28.11
C GLU A 12 4.30 9.11 29.23
N LYS A 13 4.78 10.35 29.30
CA LYS A 13 5.64 10.83 30.39
C LYS A 13 4.94 10.71 31.75
N LEU A 14 3.67 11.10 31.82
CA LEU A 14 2.86 11.00 33.03
C LEU A 14 2.71 9.54 33.48
N CYS A 15 2.42 8.62 32.55
CA CYS A 15 2.31 7.20 32.87
C CYS A 15 3.64 6.59 33.37
N ILE A 16 4.78 6.96 32.76
CA ILE A 16 6.11 6.53 33.21
C ILE A 16 6.37 7.01 34.65
N ASP A 17 6.12 8.29 34.92
CA ASP A 17 6.29 8.88 36.25
C ASP A 17 5.44 8.20 37.32
N ILE A 18 4.14 7.99 37.05
CA ILE A 18 3.23 7.29 37.97
C ILE A 18 3.72 5.86 38.25
N CYS A 19 4.13 5.13 37.21
CA CYS A 19 4.68 3.78 37.39
C CYS A 19 5.93 3.78 38.25
N LYS A 20 6.88 4.70 38.03
CA LYS A 20 8.10 4.83 38.85
C LYS A 20 7.78 5.12 40.31
N ARG A 21 6.91 6.10 40.59
CA ARG A 21 6.49 6.47 41.96
C ARG A 21 5.82 5.32 42.73
N ASN A 22 5.23 4.36 42.01
CA ASN A 22 4.57 3.19 42.59
C ASN A 22 5.41 1.90 42.51
N GLY A 23 6.70 2.00 42.18
CA GLY A 23 7.60 0.85 42.07
C GLY A 23 7.18 -0.16 41.00
N LYS A 24 6.54 0.29 39.92
CA LYS A 24 6.04 -0.55 38.83
C LYS A 24 7.00 -0.48 37.64
N ASN A 25 7.31 -1.64 37.08
CA ASN A 25 8.22 -1.81 35.95
C ASN A 25 7.51 -2.30 34.67
N LYS A 26 6.19 -2.46 34.73
CA LYS A 26 5.35 -2.89 33.60
C LYS A 26 3.95 -2.31 33.68
N LEU A 27 3.51 -1.67 32.60
CA LEU A 27 2.14 -1.20 32.40
C LEU A 27 1.39 -2.16 31.47
N ILE A 28 0.15 -2.53 31.82
CA ILE A 28 -0.63 -3.56 31.14
C ILE A 28 -1.92 -2.97 30.60
N TRP A 29 -2.22 -3.29 29.33
CA TRP A 29 -3.50 -2.98 28.67
C TRP A 29 -4.07 -4.24 28.03
N PHE A 30 -5.31 -4.61 28.36
CA PHE A 30 -5.99 -5.75 27.75
C PHE A 30 -6.99 -5.38 26.65
N GLY A 31 -7.41 -4.11 26.56
CA GLY A 31 -8.44 -3.69 25.61
C GLY A 31 -9.84 -4.23 25.91
N ASP A 32 -10.00 -4.97 27.00
CA ASP A 32 -11.24 -5.63 27.39
C ASP A 32 -11.58 -5.29 28.85
N LYS A 33 -12.83 -4.88 29.10
CA LYS A 33 -13.26 -4.40 30.42
C LYS A 33 -13.29 -5.55 31.42
N ASP A 34 -13.94 -6.64 31.10
CA ASP A 34 -14.20 -7.72 32.06
C ASP A 34 -12.91 -8.46 32.42
N LYS A 35 -12.04 -8.67 31.43
CA LYS A 35 -10.68 -9.20 31.64
C LYS A 35 -9.81 -8.25 32.47
N THR A 36 -9.92 -6.95 32.26
CA THR A 36 -9.17 -5.96 33.05
C THR A 36 -9.64 -5.94 34.50
N LEU A 37 -10.95 -5.95 34.73
CA LEU A 37 -11.53 -5.86 36.08
C LEU A 37 -11.37 -7.15 36.90
N SER A 38 -11.29 -8.30 36.22
CA SER A 38 -11.02 -9.60 36.86
C SER A 38 -9.53 -9.87 37.06
N TYR A 39 -8.63 -9.05 36.50
CA TYR A 39 -7.20 -9.26 36.61
C TYR A 39 -6.62 -8.64 37.90
N SER A 40 -5.96 -9.47 38.71
CA SER A 40 -5.18 -9.03 39.86
C SER A 40 -3.70 -8.84 39.47
N PRO A 41 -3.17 -7.60 39.41
CA PRO A 41 -1.79 -7.35 38.98
C PRO A 41 -0.76 -7.92 39.96
N LYS A 42 0.20 -8.71 39.44
CA LYS A 42 1.35 -9.19 40.23
C LYS A 42 2.27 -8.02 40.62
N SER A 43 3.15 -8.24 41.60
CA SER A 43 4.17 -7.25 41.99
C SER A 43 4.96 -6.72 40.78
N GLY A 44 5.24 -5.40 40.80
CA GLY A 44 5.86 -4.68 39.67
C GLY A 44 4.94 -4.34 38.50
N LYS A 45 3.69 -4.84 38.46
CA LYS A 45 2.75 -4.55 37.36
C LYS A 45 1.71 -3.51 37.74
N MET A 46 1.35 -2.67 36.78
CA MET A 46 0.23 -1.73 36.86
C MET A 46 -0.73 -2.03 35.71
N ILE A 47 -2.04 -2.03 36.00
CA ILE A 47 -3.07 -2.19 34.98
C ILE A 47 -3.64 -0.83 34.60
N LEU A 48 -3.78 -0.60 33.29
CA LEU A 48 -4.38 0.62 32.75
C LEU A 48 -5.89 0.41 32.60
N THR A 49 -6.67 1.36 33.10
CA THR A 49 -8.12 1.40 32.95
C THR A 49 -8.56 2.70 32.28
N VAL A 50 -9.80 2.75 31.79
CA VAL A 50 -10.34 3.93 31.11
C VAL A 50 -11.72 4.33 31.64
N HIS A 51 -12.01 5.63 31.65
CA HIS A 51 -13.24 6.17 32.22
C HIS A 51 -14.52 5.64 31.55
N ARG A 52 -14.50 5.37 30.24
CA ARG A 52 -15.62 4.82 29.48
C ARG A 52 -16.08 3.44 29.96
N TRP A 53 -15.31 2.78 30.81
CA TRP A 53 -15.71 1.52 31.45
C TRP A 53 -16.53 1.74 32.74
N PHE A 54 -16.41 2.90 33.39
CA PHE A 54 -17.01 3.16 34.70
C PHE A 54 -18.02 4.32 34.70
N ALA A 55 -18.02 5.14 33.65
CA ALA A 55 -18.95 6.24 33.46
C ALA A 55 -19.57 6.17 32.06
N ASN A 56 -20.82 6.63 31.93
CA ASN A 56 -21.48 6.78 30.63
C ASN A 56 -20.88 7.97 29.85
N LYS A 57 -19.59 7.85 29.50
CA LYS A 57 -18.77 8.89 28.89
C LYS A 57 -17.88 8.26 27.83
N SER A 58 -17.68 8.95 26.72
CA SER A 58 -16.89 8.50 25.56
C SER A 58 -15.37 8.63 25.78
N CYS A 59 -14.89 8.71 27.03
CA CYS A 59 -13.50 9.05 27.36
C CYS A 59 -12.69 7.80 27.77
N PRO A 60 -11.53 7.53 27.16
CA PRO A 60 -10.91 8.30 26.10
C PRO A 60 -11.66 8.05 24.77
N GLY A 61 -11.67 9.07 23.91
CA GLY A 61 -12.28 8.98 22.59
C GLY A 61 -11.71 7.82 21.77
N ASN A 62 -12.44 7.33 20.76
CA ASN A 62 -12.08 6.13 20.00
C ASN A 62 -10.64 6.16 19.44
N TRP A 63 -10.17 7.34 19.01
CA TRP A 63 -8.80 7.53 18.52
C TRP A 63 -7.73 7.20 19.58
N MET A 64 -7.96 7.63 20.82
CA MET A 64 -7.05 7.41 21.93
C MET A 64 -7.21 5.99 22.50
N TYR A 65 -8.44 5.50 22.61
CA TYR A 65 -8.72 4.12 23.04
C TYR A 65 -7.98 3.08 22.18
N ALA A 66 -7.96 3.26 20.85
CA ALA A 66 -7.25 2.38 19.93
C ALA A 66 -5.70 2.39 20.09
N ARG A 67 -5.14 3.37 20.81
CA ARG A 67 -3.69 3.56 21.03
C ARG A 67 -3.23 3.20 22.43
N MET A 68 -4.13 2.76 23.31
CA MET A 68 -3.80 2.39 24.70
C MET A 68 -2.83 1.19 24.78
N GLY A 69 -2.86 0.28 23.80
CA GLY A 69 -1.88 -0.81 23.68
C GLY A 69 -0.47 -0.29 23.43
N ASP A 70 -0.32 0.53 22.38
CA ASP A 70 0.97 1.17 22.04
C ASP A 70 1.54 1.98 23.19
N LEU A 71 0.68 2.71 23.93
CA LEU A 71 1.08 3.45 25.11
C LEU A 71 1.63 2.52 26.21
N ALA A 72 0.92 1.45 26.55
CA ALA A 72 1.33 0.52 27.60
C ALA A 72 2.68 -0.15 27.29
N GLU A 73 2.92 -0.47 26.01
CA GLU A 73 4.20 -1.00 25.53
C GLU A 73 5.34 0.00 25.68
N LYS A 74 5.13 1.25 25.25
CA LYS A 74 6.14 2.31 25.33
C LYS A 74 6.51 2.63 26.78
N VAL A 75 5.52 2.77 27.66
CA VAL A 75 5.74 3.00 29.09
C VAL A 75 6.51 1.85 29.71
N THR A 76 6.11 0.60 29.45
CA THR A 76 6.82 -0.59 29.96
C THR A 76 8.28 -0.61 29.52
N LYS A 77 8.55 -0.30 28.25
CA LYS A 77 9.90 -0.24 27.72
C LYS A 77 10.75 0.84 28.40
N ALA A 78 10.18 2.03 28.62
CA ALA A 78 10.86 3.13 29.29
C ALA A 78 11.17 2.84 30.78
N LEU A 79 10.38 1.98 31.43
CA LEU A 79 10.59 1.56 32.81
C LEU A 79 11.70 0.51 32.97
N GLN A 80 12.14 -0.14 31.89
CA GLN A 80 13.03 -1.31 31.91
C GLN A 80 14.49 -1.02 31.53
N GLY A 81 14.88 0.24 31.27
CA GLY A 81 16.22 0.56 30.73
C GLY A 81 17.28 0.98 31.77
N SER A 82 18.12 0.03 32.21
CA SER A 82 19.58 0.14 32.46
C SER A 82 20.07 -1.10 33.22
N SER A 83 20.53 -2.13 32.50
CA SER A 83 21.42 -3.16 33.02
C SER A 83 22.15 -3.79 31.85
N ASP A 84 23.37 -3.28 31.60
CA ASP A 84 24.34 -3.86 30.66
C ASP A 84 24.80 -5.21 31.20
N SER A 85 24.58 -6.27 30.44
CA SER A 85 25.41 -7.49 30.39
C SER A 85 24.98 -8.35 29.21
N GLY A 86 25.98 -8.72 28.40
CA GLY A 86 25.96 -9.49 27.16
C GLY A 86 24.75 -10.39 26.84
N GLY A 87 24.28 -10.26 25.60
CA GLY A 87 23.36 -11.20 24.96
C GLY A 87 22.47 -10.50 23.94
N GLY A 88 22.75 -10.69 22.65
CA GLY A 88 22.09 -9.99 21.55
C GLY A 88 20.56 -9.94 21.67
N SER A 89 20.02 -8.72 21.71
CA SER A 89 18.61 -8.45 21.49
C SER A 89 18.48 -7.22 20.62
N THR A 90 17.89 -7.42 19.44
CA THR A 90 17.73 -6.47 18.35
C THR A 90 16.91 -5.26 18.77
N SER A 91 17.53 -4.08 18.80
CA SER A 91 16.77 -2.84 18.70
C SER A 91 15.96 -2.90 17.40
N LYS A 92 14.63 -2.70 17.49
CA LYS A 92 13.73 -2.57 16.33
C LYS A 92 14.12 -1.42 15.36
N TRP A 93 15.09 -0.60 15.75
CA TRP A 93 15.56 0.59 15.04
C TRP A 93 17.04 0.43 14.70
N THR A 94 17.40 0.78 13.47
CA THR A 94 18.70 0.48 12.88
C THR A 94 19.66 1.66 13.06
N GLN A 95 20.81 1.43 13.68
CA GLN A 95 21.90 2.41 13.72
C GLN A 95 22.78 2.26 12.47
N ALA A 96 23.29 3.35 11.92
CA ALA A 96 24.26 3.28 10.82
C ALA A 96 25.57 2.59 11.21
N SER A 97 25.94 2.62 12.49
CA SER A 97 27.12 1.93 13.01
C SER A 97 27.14 0.43 12.70
N VAL A 98 25.98 -0.23 12.60
CA VAL A 98 25.90 -1.67 12.28
C VAL A 98 26.28 -1.98 10.83
N LEU A 99 26.44 -0.97 9.97
CA LEU A 99 26.78 -1.11 8.55
C LEU A 99 28.28 -0.99 8.28
N LYS A 100 29.06 -0.53 9.26
CA LYS A 100 30.48 -0.17 9.08
C LYS A 100 31.30 -1.30 8.47
N ASP A 101 31.11 -2.50 9.01
CA ASP A 101 31.92 -3.68 8.68
C ASP A 101 31.19 -4.63 7.71
N LEU A 102 29.99 -4.26 7.24
CA LEU A 102 29.26 -5.06 6.25
C LEU A 102 29.84 -4.89 4.85
N SER A 103 29.71 -5.95 4.04
CA SER A 103 29.89 -5.85 2.59
C SER A 103 28.87 -4.88 1.99
N GLU A 104 29.14 -4.34 0.80
CA GLU A 104 28.19 -3.45 0.09
C GLU A 104 26.83 -4.15 -0.10
N ALA A 105 26.84 -5.42 -0.49
CA ALA A 105 25.64 -6.22 -0.70
C ALA A 105 24.86 -6.46 0.61
N ASP A 106 25.55 -6.77 1.71
CA ASP A 106 24.91 -6.99 3.01
C ASP A 106 24.35 -5.69 3.59
N ALA A 107 25.03 -4.57 3.40
CA ALA A 107 24.53 -3.25 3.79
C ALA A 107 23.22 -2.95 3.05
N ILE A 108 23.20 -3.09 1.71
CA ILE A 108 21.99 -2.92 0.89
C ILE A 108 20.87 -3.83 1.37
N LYS A 109 21.14 -5.12 1.56
CA LYS A 109 20.15 -6.10 2.04
C LYS A 109 19.60 -5.72 3.42
N LYS A 110 20.46 -5.25 4.32
CA LYS A 110 20.09 -4.86 5.69
C LYS A 110 19.12 -3.68 5.70
N VAL A 111 19.38 -2.65 4.90
CA VAL A 111 18.57 -1.42 4.92
C VAL A 111 17.45 -1.40 3.87
N GLY A 112 17.50 -2.25 2.85
CA GLY A 112 16.54 -2.27 1.75
C GLY A 112 15.09 -2.36 2.22
N ALA A 113 14.80 -3.20 3.22
CA ALA A 113 13.47 -3.34 3.80
C ALA A 113 12.96 -2.04 4.47
N LEU A 114 13.86 -1.21 5.00
CA LEU A 114 13.51 0.08 5.61
C LEU A 114 13.03 1.06 4.53
N PHE A 115 13.72 1.11 3.39
CA PHE A 115 13.34 1.93 2.25
C PHE A 115 12.03 1.45 1.61
N THR A 116 11.84 0.14 1.46
CA THR A 116 10.56 -0.42 0.99
C THR A 116 9.41 -0.05 1.92
N ALA A 117 9.63 -0.10 3.24
CA ALA A 117 8.61 0.28 4.21
C ALA A 117 8.29 1.78 4.13
N ASP A 118 9.31 2.63 3.95
CA ASP A 118 9.10 4.06 3.77
C ASP A 118 8.38 4.40 2.47
N GLN A 119 8.71 3.73 1.35
CA GLN A 119 7.97 3.87 0.09
C GLN A 119 6.49 3.57 0.29
N LYS A 120 6.14 2.49 0.99
CA LYS A 120 4.73 2.16 1.26
C LYS A 120 4.01 3.24 2.06
N LYS A 121 4.73 3.98 2.90
CA LYS A 121 4.18 5.03 3.76
C LYS A 121 4.08 6.38 3.05
N ASN A 122 5.13 6.77 2.32
CA ASN A 122 5.32 8.13 1.82
C ASN A 122 5.25 8.20 0.28
N GLY A 123 5.48 7.10 -0.43
CA GLY A 123 5.35 7.01 -1.88
C GLY A 123 6.56 7.47 -2.68
N ILE A 124 7.73 7.63 -2.05
CA ILE A 124 9.02 7.82 -2.74
C ILE A 124 9.59 6.43 -3.05
N LEU A 125 10.02 6.20 -4.30
CA LEU A 125 10.57 4.92 -4.74
C LEU A 125 11.77 4.50 -3.86
N ALA A 126 11.71 3.29 -3.30
CA ALA A 126 12.75 2.74 -2.46
C ALA A 126 14.07 2.61 -3.23
N SER A 127 14.01 2.28 -4.52
CA SER A 127 15.17 2.20 -5.41
C SER A 127 15.91 3.53 -5.51
N VAL A 128 15.19 4.65 -5.61
CA VAL A 128 15.75 5.99 -5.68
C VAL A 128 16.40 6.38 -4.35
N SER A 129 15.68 6.23 -3.24
CA SER A 129 16.21 6.55 -1.90
C SER A 129 17.41 5.67 -1.52
N LEU A 130 17.39 4.39 -1.90
CA LEU A 130 18.48 3.46 -1.65
C LEU A 130 19.71 3.74 -2.54
N ALA A 131 19.50 4.23 -3.76
CA ALA A 131 20.61 4.69 -4.60
C ALA A 131 21.27 5.97 -4.04
N GLN A 132 20.48 6.90 -3.51
CA GLN A 132 20.99 8.06 -2.78
C GLN A 132 21.75 7.62 -1.52
N PHE A 133 21.27 6.61 -0.79
CA PHE A 133 22.01 6.04 0.35
C PHE A 133 23.42 5.58 -0.06
N ILE A 134 23.50 4.79 -1.12
CA ILE A 134 24.76 4.26 -1.62
C ILE A 134 25.70 5.41 -2.01
N LEU A 135 25.21 6.35 -2.81
CA LEU A 135 25.99 7.45 -3.35
C LEU A 135 26.49 8.41 -2.26
N GLU A 136 25.59 8.85 -1.37
CA GLU A 136 25.83 9.96 -0.45
C GLU A 136 26.55 9.53 0.84
N SER A 137 26.41 8.27 1.26
CA SER A 137 27.04 7.78 2.49
C SER A 137 28.09 6.69 2.30
N GLY A 138 28.31 6.22 1.06
CA GLY A 138 29.19 5.09 0.80
C GLY A 138 28.70 3.84 1.54
N TYR A 139 27.45 3.45 1.29
CA TYR A 139 26.78 2.32 1.96
C TYR A 139 26.66 2.50 3.49
N GLY A 140 26.46 3.73 3.95
CA GLY A 140 26.29 4.08 5.35
C GLY A 140 27.58 4.26 6.12
N LYS A 141 28.75 4.16 5.47
CA LYS A 141 30.06 4.15 6.14
C LYS A 141 30.67 5.53 6.38
N SER A 142 30.11 6.58 5.77
CA SER A 142 30.58 7.95 5.99
C SER A 142 30.54 8.33 7.48
N GLU A 143 31.48 9.16 7.92
CA GLU A 143 31.54 9.69 9.29
C GLU A 143 30.18 10.25 9.76
N LEU A 144 29.50 11.00 8.89
CA LEU A 144 28.22 11.63 9.22
C LEU A 144 27.11 10.59 9.40
N ALA A 145 27.06 9.56 8.55
CA ALA A 145 26.15 8.45 8.73
C ALA A 145 26.43 7.74 10.06
N GLN A 146 27.68 7.36 10.32
CA GLN A 146 28.10 6.60 11.49
C GLN A 146 27.82 7.32 12.82
N ASN A 147 28.06 8.63 12.88
CA ASN A 147 27.98 9.39 14.13
C ASN A 147 26.64 10.12 14.34
N ALA A 148 25.85 10.29 13.28
CA ALA A 148 24.61 11.08 13.33
C ALA A 148 23.38 10.37 12.75
N ASN A 149 23.51 9.13 12.26
CA ASN A 149 22.48 8.43 11.47
C ASN A 149 21.97 9.25 10.26
N ASN A 150 22.77 10.22 9.81
CA ASN A 150 22.42 11.10 8.70
C ASN A 150 23.08 10.56 7.43
N ILE A 151 22.30 9.78 6.68
CA ILE A 151 22.82 8.95 5.59
C ILE A 151 22.80 9.63 4.21
N TYR A 152 22.29 10.88 4.07
CA TYR A 152 22.40 11.68 2.83
C TYR A 152 23.00 13.08 3.01
N GLY A 153 23.45 13.45 4.20
CA GLY A 153 24.02 14.80 4.42
C GLY A 153 22.99 15.92 4.55
N MET A 154 21.80 15.67 5.14
CA MET A 154 20.81 16.73 5.36
C MET A 154 21.32 17.76 6.39
N LYS A 155 21.50 19.00 5.96
CA LYS A 155 21.85 20.14 6.82
C LYS A 155 20.68 20.56 7.73
N CYS A 156 20.97 21.16 8.88
CA CYS A 156 19.95 21.70 9.79
C CYS A 156 19.13 22.82 9.12
N ASN A 157 19.80 23.68 8.34
CA ASN A 157 19.16 24.66 7.48
C ASN A 157 19.16 24.16 6.03
N LEU A 158 18.01 23.70 5.55
CA LEU A 158 17.84 23.17 4.21
C LEU A 158 16.51 23.68 3.66
N SER A 159 16.48 24.25 2.45
CA SER A 159 15.25 24.76 1.78
C SER A 159 14.34 25.63 2.67
N GLY A 160 14.94 26.44 3.54
CA GLY A 160 14.23 27.27 4.52
C GLY A 160 13.37 26.48 5.52
N ASN A 161 13.59 25.16 5.66
CA ASN A 161 12.80 24.25 6.50
C ASN A 161 11.28 24.38 6.27
N THR A 162 10.89 24.56 5.01
CA THR A 162 9.51 24.90 4.60
C THR A 162 8.51 23.75 4.60
N TRP A 163 8.93 22.52 4.91
CA TRP A 163 8.06 21.35 4.91
C TRP A 163 7.59 20.98 6.32
N SER A 164 6.40 20.41 6.39
CA SER A 164 5.83 19.85 7.62
C SER A 164 6.12 18.35 7.74
N GLY A 165 6.09 17.83 8.97
CA GLY A 165 6.16 16.38 9.21
C GLY A 165 7.57 15.82 9.34
N SER A 166 8.58 16.69 9.44
CA SER A 166 9.96 16.32 9.77
C SER A 166 10.02 15.44 11.02
N SER A 167 10.76 14.34 10.94
CA SER A 167 11.11 13.49 12.10
C SER A 167 12.40 13.93 12.78
N TRP A 168 13.11 14.92 12.24
CA TRP A 168 14.17 15.60 12.98
C TRP A 168 13.55 16.43 14.13
N ASP A 169 14.18 16.41 15.29
CA ASP A 169 13.69 17.05 16.52
C ASP A 169 13.84 18.58 16.52
N GLY A 170 14.56 19.14 15.55
CA GLY A 170 14.83 20.58 15.43
C GLY A 170 16.07 21.04 16.19
N GLU A 171 16.72 20.17 16.97
CA GLU A 171 17.78 20.55 17.91
C GLU A 171 19.04 19.69 17.75
N SER A 172 18.90 18.37 17.62
CA SER A 172 20.03 17.42 17.54
C SER A 172 20.84 17.63 16.28
N LYS A 173 22.14 17.94 16.43
CA LYS A 173 23.02 18.22 15.29
C LYS A 173 24.38 17.56 15.39
N TYR A 174 25.06 17.48 14.25
CA TYR A 174 26.45 17.08 14.11
C TYR A 174 27.19 18.11 13.26
N THR A 175 28.18 18.78 13.84
CA THR A 175 28.92 19.86 13.20
C THR A 175 30.21 19.30 12.59
N LYS A 176 30.41 19.48 11.28
CA LYS A 176 31.66 19.07 10.61
C LYS A 176 31.99 19.95 9.41
N LYS A 177 33.23 19.84 8.94
CA LYS A 177 33.65 20.45 7.67
C LYS A 177 33.02 19.72 6.49
N THR A 178 32.62 20.47 5.46
CA THR A 178 32.08 19.98 4.18
C THR A 178 32.62 20.81 3.03
N GLN A 179 32.73 20.22 1.85
CA GLN A 179 33.09 20.92 0.63
C GLN A 179 31.82 21.41 -0.09
N GLU A 180 31.83 22.66 -0.54
CA GLU A 180 30.78 23.26 -1.35
C GLU A 180 31.37 23.78 -2.66
N GLN A 181 30.59 23.70 -3.74
CA GLN A 181 30.98 24.27 -5.02
C GLN A 181 30.37 25.67 -5.18
N ASN A 182 31.22 26.65 -5.45
CA ASN A 182 30.81 28.01 -5.77
C ASN A 182 30.23 28.09 -7.20
N PRO A 183 29.50 29.18 -7.55
CA PRO A 183 28.95 29.37 -8.90
C PRO A 183 30.01 29.35 -10.02
N ASP A 184 31.26 29.69 -9.72
CA ASP A 184 32.41 29.67 -10.64
C ASP A 184 33.06 28.28 -10.78
N GLY A 185 32.53 27.26 -10.08
CA GLY A 185 33.02 25.90 -10.07
C GLY A 185 34.13 25.61 -9.05
N SER A 186 34.65 26.63 -8.35
CA SER A 186 35.66 26.45 -7.31
C SER A 186 35.09 25.74 -6.08
N MET A 187 35.92 24.98 -5.37
CA MET A 187 35.52 24.23 -4.17
C MET A 187 36.00 24.97 -2.90
N VAL A 188 35.10 25.23 -1.96
CA VAL A 188 35.40 25.81 -0.65
C VAL A 188 35.09 24.82 0.46
N THR A 189 35.87 24.82 1.54
CA THR A 189 35.54 24.04 2.74
C THR A 189 34.91 24.95 3.78
N ILE A 190 33.70 24.61 4.22
CA ILE A 190 32.97 25.32 5.28
C ILE A 190 32.67 24.39 6.44
N THR A 191 32.48 24.93 7.64
CA THR A 191 31.88 24.20 8.76
C THR A 191 30.36 24.32 8.66
N ALA A 192 29.65 23.20 8.71
CA ALA A 192 28.19 23.17 8.61
C ALA A 192 27.58 22.27 9.70
N ASP A 193 26.36 22.64 10.12
CA ASP A 193 25.53 21.86 11.02
C ASP A 193 24.63 20.92 10.22
N PHE A 194 24.79 19.62 10.47
CA PHE A 194 23.97 18.55 9.90
C PHE A 194 22.98 18.02 10.93
N ARG A 195 21.79 17.63 10.47
CA ARG A 195 20.77 17.02 11.32
C ARG A 195 21.31 15.72 11.90
N LYS A 196 21.00 15.45 13.18
CA LYS A 196 21.32 14.18 13.84
C LYS A 196 20.03 13.45 14.20
N TYR A 197 20.02 12.14 13.97
CA TYR A 197 18.86 11.29 14.16
C TYR A 197 19.17 10.16 15.13
N SER A 198 18.14 9.71 15.84
CA SER A 198 18.25 8.59 16.77
C SER A 198 18.39 7.23 16.08
N CYS A 199 18.01 7.10 14.80
CA CYS A 199 18.21 5.91 13.96
C CYS A 199 18.04 6.23 12.46
N ILE A 200 18.42 5.30 11.59
CA ILE A 200 18.29 5.44 10.12
C ILE A 200 16.84 5.66 9.71
N GLU A 201 15.87 4.95 10.29
CA GLU A 201 14.47 5.04 9.88
C GLU A 201 13.90 6.46 10.08
N ASN A 202 14.34 7.18 11.12
CA ASN A 202 13.94 8.57 11.32
C ASN A 202 14.56 9.51 10.29
N PHE A 203 15.78 9.22 9.85
CA PHE A 203 16.38 9.96 8.75
C PHE A 203 15.60 9.71 7.44
N ILE A 204 15.29 8.45 7.13
CA ILE A 204 14.57 8.07 5.89
C ILE A 204 13.20 8.78 5.85
N ALA A 205 12.46 8.74 6.96
CA ALA A 205 11.16 9.40 7.04
C ALA A 205 11.27 10.92 6.86
N ASP A 206 12.28 11.57 7.46
CA ASP A 206 12.48 13.02 7.34
C ASP A 206 12.80 13.39 5.89
N HIS A 207 13.70 12.65 5.25
CA HIS A 207 14.07 12.89 3.86
C HIS A 207 12.88 12.72 2.90
N SER A 208 12.04 11.70 3.10
CA SER A 208 10.82 11.54 2.31
C SER A 208 9.86 12.73 2.49
N THR A 209 9.68 13.23 3.72
CA THR A 209 8.84 14.43 3.93
C THR A 209 9.46 15.70 3.34
N TYR A 210 10.79 15.81 3.35
CA TYR A 210 11.53 16.86 2.68
C TYR A 210 11.29 16.83 1.17
N LEU A 211 11.48 15.69 0.52
CA LEU A 211 11.26 15.53 -0.91
C LEU A 211 9.80 15.80 -1.32
N LEU A 212 8.83 15.48 -0.46
CA LEU A 212 7.41 15.68 -0.76
C LEU A 212 6.90 17.09 -0.44
N GLY A 213 7.55 17.81 0.48
CA GLY A 213 7.00 19.03 1.07
C GLY A 213 7.85 20.28 0.90
N ALA A 214 9.14 20.17 0.59
CA ALA A 214 10.02 21.33 0.48
C ALA A 214 9.54 22.26 -0.63
N LYS A 215 9.60 23.57 -0.36
CA LYS A 215 9.17 24.60 -1.31
C LYS A 215 10.35 25.40 -1.85
N ASN A 216 10.18 25.88 -3.08
CA ASN A 216 10.96 26.96 -3.66
C ASN A 216 9.99 28.10 -3.98
N GLY A 217 10.03 29.17 -3.18
CA GLY A 217 8.96 30.17 -3.15
C GLY A 217 7.61 29.55 -2.76
N SER A 218 6.58 29.77 -3.57
CA SER A 218 5.24 29.22 -3.34
C SER A 218 5.02 27.81 -3.89
N LYS A 219 5.97 27.29 -4.70
CA LYS A 219 5.84 26.01 -5.40
C LYS A 219 6.58 24.89 -4.69
N LEU A 220 6.11 23.65 -4.84
CA LEU A 220 6.87 22.48 -4.41
C LEU A 220 8.17 22.38 -5.20
N ARG A 221 9.27 22.14 -4.51
CA ARG A 221 10.61 22.02 -5.08
C ARG A 221 10.74 20.80 -6.00
N TYR A 222 10.08 19.69 -5.63
CA TYR A 222 10.11 18.42 -6.36
C TYR A 222 8.71 18.03 -6.87
N ALA A 223 8.05 18.97 -7.55
CA ALA A 223 6.71 18.75 -8.08
C ALA A 223 6.65 17.54 -9.03
N GLY A 224 5.66 16.67 -8.86
CA GLY A 224 5.49 15.44 -9.66
C GLY A 224 6.24 14.22 -9.14
N LEU A 225 7.03 14.36 -8.06
CA LEU A 225 7.74 13.21 -7.47
C LEU A 225 6.79 12.24 -6.75
N LYS A 226 5.75 12.77 -6.08
CA LYS A 226 4.76 11.97 -5.36
C LYS A 226 4.03 11.02 -6.31
N GLY A 227 4.13 9.71 -6.08
CA GLY A 227 3.48 8.69 -6.89
C GLY A 227 4.17 8.44 -8.24
N CYS A 228 5.37 8.97 -8.46
CA CYS A 228 6.16 8.64 -9.63
C CYS A 228 6.63 7.18 -9.54
N THR A 229 6.33 6.38 -10.55
CA THR A 229 6.67 4.95 -10.62
C THR A 229 7.86 4.63 -11.52
N ASP A 230 8.40 5.66 -12.19
CA ASP A 230 9.58 5.55 -13.07
C ASP A 230 10.77 6.17 -12.35
N TYR A 231 11.76 5.35 -11.98
CA TYR A 231 12.93 5.82 -11.24
C TYR A 231 13.78 6.83 -12.03
N LYS A 232 13.86 6.71 -13.37
CA LYS A 232 14.64 7.66 -14.20
C LYS A 232 13.97 9.03 -14.19
N LYS A 233 12.63 9.04 -14.25
CA LYS A 233 11.85 10.28 -14.12
C LYS A 233 11.94 10.85 -12.70
N ALA A 234 11.82 10.03 -11.67
CA ALA A 234 11.91 10.46 -10.27
C ALA A 234 13.28 11.11 -9.96
N VAL A 235 14.38 10.47 -10.37
CA VAL A 235 15.74 11.00 -10.21
C VAL A 235 15.92 12.32 -10.96
N ARG A 236 15.37 12.45 -12.18
CA ARG A 236 15.40 13.71 -12.93
C ARG A 236 14.60 14.81 -12.24
N ILE A 237 13.42 14.54 -11.70
CA ILE A 237 12.65 15.51 -10.89
C ILE A 237 13.47 15.98 -9.67
N ILE A 238 14.15 15.07 -8.98
CA ILE A 238 15.01 15.41 -7.83
C ILE A 238 16.17 16.33 -8.27
N LYS A 239 16.83 16.01 -9.39
CA LYS A 239 17.88 16.85 -9.96
C LYS A 239 17.37 18.23 -10.37
N ASP A 240 16.27 18.29 -11.11
CA ASP A 240 15.70 19.54 -11.64
C ASP A 240 15.16 20.43 -10.52
N GLY A 241 14.75 19.82 -9.39
CA GLY A 241 14.48 20.53 -8.13
C GLY A 241 15.73 21.09 -7.45
N GLY A 242 16.93 20.87 -8.00
CA GLY A 242 18.20 21.39 -7.52
C GLY A 242 18.80 20.61 -6.35
N TYR A 243 18.46 19.33 -6.17
CA TYR A 243 19.01 18.52 -5.08
C TYR A 243 20.54 18.41 -5.13
N ALA A 244 21.10 18.32 -6.33
CA ALA A 244 22.54 18.24 -6.57
C ALA A 244 22.95 19.15 -7.72
N THR A 245 24.11 19.78 -7.60
CA THR A 245 24.73 20.59 -8.66
C THR A 245 25.42 19.72 -9.73
N SER A 246 25.79 18.49 -9.38
CA SER A 246 26.52 17.58 -10.27
C SER A 246 25.77 17.30 -11.58
N LEU A 247 26.43 17.51 -12.72
CA LEU A 247 25.88 17.24 -14.05
C LEU A 247 25.55 15.76 -14.27
N THR A 248 26.34 14.86 -13.67
CA THR A 248 26.21 13.40 -13.81
C THR A 248 25.32 12.75 -12.73
N TYR A 249 24.60 13.54 -11.92
CA TYR A 249 23.78 13.01 -10.82
C TYR A 249 22.75 11.97 -11.26
N VAL A 250 22.01 12.25 -12.34
CA VAL A 250 20.96 11.35 -12.86
C VAL A 250 21.58 10.03 -13.33
N GLU A 251 22.65 10.12 -14.10
CA GLU A 251 23.37 8.97 -14.63
C GLU A 251 23.91 8.11 -13.49
N LYS A 252 24.61 8.70 -12.51
CA LYS A 252 25.16 7.99 -11.36
C LYS A 252 24.09 7.22 -10.58
N LEU A 253 22.96 7.86 -10.25
CA LEU A 253 21.88 7.18 -9.53
C LEU A 253 21.24 6.08 -10.38
N CYS A 254 20.99 6.31 -11.67
CA CYS A 254 20.46 5.27 -12.56
C CYS A 254 21.41 4.08 -12.66
N SER A 255 22.72 4.32 -12.82
CA SER A 255 23.73 3.26 -12.85
C SER A 255 23.81 2.48 -11.54
N ILE A 256 23.66 3.14 -10.38
CA ILE A 256 23.59 2.45 -9.07
C ILE A 256 22.34 1.58 -8.98
N ILE A 257 21.17 2.11 -9.39
CA ILE A 257 19.90 1.36 -9.40
C ILE A 257 20.01 0.12 -10.28
N GLU A 258 20.58 0.27 -11.47
CA GLU A 258 20.75 -0.81 -12.45
C GLU A 258 21.80 -1.83 -11.97
N LYS A 259 22.97 -1.39 -11.50
CA LYS A 259 24.06 -2.24 -10.97
C LYS A 259 23.57 -3.18 -9.86
N TRP A 260 22.77 -2.66 -8.93
CA TRP A 260 22.30 -3.39 -7.77
C TRP A 260 20.88 -3.95 -7.93
N ASN A 261 20.27 -3.77 -9.11
CA ASN A 261 18.88 -4.14 -9.38
C ASN A 261 17.92 -3.64 -8.28
N LEU A 262 18.05 -2.37 -7.87
CA LEU A 262 17.35 -1.83 -6.70
C LEU A 262 15.84 -1.73 -6.87
N THR A 263 15.34 -1.79 -8.11
CA THR A 263 13.89 -1.84 -8.40
C THR A 263 13.21 -3.07 -7.78
N GLN A 264 13.96 -4.11 -7.40
CA GLN A 264 13.41 -5.23 -6.64
C GLN A 264 12.99 -4.84 -5.21
N CYS A 265 13.58 -3.77 -4.66
CA CYS A 265 13.22 -3.19 -3.36
C CYS A 265 12.06 -2.21 -3.46
N ASP A 266 11.71 -1.76 -4.68
CA ASP A 266 10.51 -0.96 -4.85
C ASP A 266 9.32 -1.77 -4.39
N ALA A 267 8.50 -1.16 -3.55
CA ALA A 267 7.22 -1.73 -3.22
C ALA A 267 6.42 -1.81 -4.53
N LYS A 268 6.42 -3.01 -5.14
CA LYS A 268 5.39 -3.39 -6.12
C LYS A 268 4.08 -3.04 -5.47
N ASP A 269 3.20 -2.37 -6.18
CA ASP A 269 1.90 -1.95 -5.67
C ASP A 269 1.28 -3.09 -4.86
N SER A 270 1.46 -3.06 -3.55
CA SER A 270 0.40 -3.38 -2.64
C SER A 270 -0.47 -2.16 -2.81
N GLY A 271 -1.29 -2.16 -3.87
CA GLY A 271 -2.25 -1.11 -4.12
C GLY A 271 -3.06 -1.00 -2.85
N GLY A 272 -2.64 -0.11 -1.96
CA GLY A 272 -3.49 0.42 -0.93
C GLY A 272 -4.57 1.08 -1.73
N GLU A 273 -5.69 0.38 -1.90
CA GLU A 273 -6.93 0.97 -2.36
C GLU A 273 -7.14 2.22 -1.50
N ALA A 274 -6.78 3.39 -2.02
CA ALA A 274 -7.68 4.51 -1.91
C ALA A 274 -9.03 3.90 -2.25
N VAL A 275 -9.95 3.82 -1.28
CA VAL A 275 -11.21 3.08 -1.41
C VAL A 275 -11.84 3.41 -2.76
N ARG A 276 -11.59 2.56 -3.77
CA ARG A 276 -12.00 2.82 -5.16
C ARG A 276 -13.40 2.29 -5.23
N TRP A 277 -14.34 3.22 -5.06
CA TRP A 277 -15.73 2.87 -5.19
C TRP A 277 -16.08 2.74 -6.66
N TYR A 278 -16.45 1.53 -7.07
CA TYR A 278 -17.09 1.28 -8.34
C TYR A 278 -18.54 1.71 -8.28
N ARG A 279 -18.96 2.61 -9.17
CA ARG A 279 -20.34 3.07 -9.27
C ARG A 279 -21.06 2.29 -10.37
N VAL A 280 -22.25 1.79 -10.09
CA VAL A 280 -23.11 1.14 -11.10
C VAL A 280 -24.20 2.12 -11.53
N ARG A 281 -24.11 2.59 -12.78
CA ARG A 281 -24.97 3.64 -13.37
C ARG A 281 -25.28 3.32 -14.83
N LYS A 282 -26.26 4.02 -15.44
CA LYS A 282 -26.49 3.94 -16.90
C LYS A 282 -25.37 4.66 -17.66
N THR A 283 -25.03 5.87 -17.22
CA THR A 283 -23.88 6.65 -17.69
C THR A 283 -23.17 7.29 -16.49
N TRP A 284 -21.93 7.74 -16.66
CA TRP A 284 -21.22 8.42 -15.56
C TRP A 284 -21.91 9.72 -15.14
N ALA A 285 -22.35 10.52 -16.13
CA ALA A 285 -23.03 11.80 -15.92
C ALA A 285 -24.40 11.66 -15.24
N ASP A 286 -25.11 10.55 -15.45
CA ASP A 286 -26.40 10.26 -14.80
C ASP A 286 -26.21 9.69 -13.38
N SER A 287 -25.85 10.58 -12.45
CA SER A 287 -25.67 10.22 -11.04
C SER A 287 -26.97 9.73 -10.37
N LYS A 288 -28.15 10.16 -10.85
CA LYS A 288 -29.46 9.77 -10.32
C LYS A 288 -29.78 8.31 -10.62
N SER A 289 -29.24 7.75 -11.71
CA SER A 289 -29.44 6.33 -12.02
C SER A 289 -28.76 5.37 -11.04
N GLN A 290 -27.86 5.83 -10.16
CA GLN A 290 -26.97 4.97 -9.39
C GLN A 290 -27.68 3.85 -8.62
N LYS A 291 -27.38 2.61 -8.98
CA LYS A 291 -27.91 1.39 -8.33
C LYS A 291 -27.08 0.95 -7.14
N GLY A 292 -25.78 1.23 -7.18
CA GLY A 292 -24.87 0.81 -6.13
C GLY A 292 -23.49 1.43 -6.21
N ALA A 293 -22.80 1.31 -5.08
CA ALA A 293 -21.44 1.77 -4.85
C ALA A 293 -20.70 0.64 -4.13
N TYR A 294 -19.68 0.08 -4.76
CA TYR A 294 -19.00 -1.10 -4.24
C TYR A 294 -17.50 -0.87 -4.14
N LYS A 295 -16.88 -1.32 -3.05
CA LYS A 295 -15.41 -1.34 -2.92
C LYS A 295 -14.79 -2.50 -3.71
N VAL A 296 -15.55 -3.57 -3.91
CA VAL A 296 -15.11 -4.79 -4.62
C VAL A 296 -15.71 -4.79 -6.03
N LEU A 297 -14.85 -4.81 -7.05
CA LEU A 297 -15.28 -4.79 -8.46
C LEU A 297 -16.23 -5.93 -8.80
N ALA A 298 -16.01 -7.15 -8.26
CA ALA A 298 -16.88 -8.29 -8.50
C ALA A 298 -18.35 -8.04 -8.09
N ASN A 299 -18.56 -7.30 -7.00
CA ASN A 299 -19.91 -6.93 -6.56
C ASN A 299 -20.55 -5.88 -7.48
N ALA A 300 -19.75 -4.94 -8.00
CA ALA A 300 -20.22 -3.98 -9.00
C ALA A 300 -20.58 -4.66 -10.33
N LYS A 301 -19.78 -5.64 -10.78
CA LYS A 301 -20.08 -6.46 -11.97
C LYS A 301 -21.41 -7.20 -11.81
N LYS A 302 -21.57 -7.92 -10.69
CA LYS A 302 -22.81 -8.64 -10.37
C LYS A 302 -24.03 -7.71 -10.33
N CYS A 303 -23.90 -6.52 -9.76
CA CYS A 303 -24.96 -5.52 -9.76
C CYS A 303 -25.28 -5.03 -11.19
N ALA A 304 -24.28 -4.77 -12.02
CA ALA A 304 -24.48 -4.39 -13.41
C ALA A 304 -25.16 -5.52 -14.22
N ASP A 305 -24.77 -6.78 -14.02
CA ASP A 305 -25.38 -7.94 -14.69
C ASP A 305 -26.86 -8.12 -14.35
N GLN A 306 -27.25 -7.78 -13.12
CA GLN A 306 -28.64 -7.86 -12.65
C GLN A 306 -29.51 -6.68 -13.12
N ASN A 307 -28.93 -5.64 -13.70
CA ASN A 307 -29.62 -4.42 -14.09
C ASN A 307 -29.34 -4.11 -15.57
N PRO A 308 -30.20 -4.55 -16.51
CA PRO A 308 -30.02 -4.29 -17.93
C PRO A 308 -29.80 -2.79 -18.24
N GLY A 309 -28.79 -2.50 -19.05
CA GLY A 309 -28.41 -1.13 -19.43
C GLY A 309 -27.53 -0.38 -18.41
N TYR A 310 -27.07 -1.05 -17.35
CA TYR A 310 -26.13 -0.48 -16.38
C TYR A 310 -24.69 -0.94 -16.62
N LYS A 311 -23.73 -0.06 -16.33
CA LYS A 311 -22.29 -0.29 -16.41
C LYS A 311 -21.63 0.00 -15.06
N ALA A 312 -20.48 -0.61 -14.80
CA ALA A 312 -19.64 -0.24 -13.67
C ALA A 312 -18.54 0.74 -14.11
N PHE A 313 -18.41 1.82 -13.35
CA PHE A 313 -17.44 2.89 -13.56
C PHE A 313 -16.45 2.95 -12.40
N ASP A 314 -15.19 3.30 -12.68
CA ASP A 314 -14.23 3.66 -11.64
C ASP A 314 -14.44 5.09 -11.10
N THR A 315 -13.53 5.55 -10.23
CA THR A 315 -13.60 6.85 -9.58
C THR A 315 -13.45 8.03 -10.54
N ASP A 316 -12.83 7.80 -11.70
CA ASP A 316 -12.58 8.81 -12.73
C ASP A 316 -13.68 8.80 -13.80
N GLY A 317 -14.69 7.93 -13.63
CA GLY A 317 -15.81 7.80 -14.55
C GLY A 317 -15.52 6.97 -15.79
N LYS A 318 -14.43 6.20 -15.80
CA LYS A 318 -14.11 5.28 -16.89
C LYS A 318 -14.91 3.98 -16.72
N VAL A 319 -15.46 3.47 -17.83
CA VAL A 319 -16.15 2.17 -17.84
C VAL A 319 -15.13 1.07 -17.57
N VAL A 320 -15.31 0.34 -16.49
CA VAL A 320 -14.49 -0.83 -16.13
C VAL A 320 -15.22 -2.15 -16.33
N TYR A 321 -16.54 -2.11 -16.50
CA TYR A 321 -17.34 -3.27 -16.87
C TYR A 321 -18.64 -2.84 -17.54
N GLU A 322 -18.94 -3.50 -18.66
CA GLU A 322 -20.22 -3.39 -19.36
C GLU A 322 -20.74 -4.81 -19.54
N PRO A 323 -21.91 -5.16 -18.97
CA PRO A 323 -22.53 -6.45 -19.18
C PRO A 323 -22.71 -6.67 -20.69
N LYS A 324 -22.24 -7.83 -21.17
CA LYS A 324 -22.51 -8.25 -22.54
C LYS A 324 -24.04 -8.33 -22.68
N ALA A 325 -24.60 -7.69 -23.70
CA ALA A 325 -26.04 -7.71 -23.93
C ALA A 325 -26.54 -9.15 -23.79
N ALA A 326 -27.42 -9.40 -22.82
CA ALA A 326 -28.06 -10.70 -22.70
C ALA A 326 -28.82 -10.92 -24.01
N GLU A 327 -28.37 -11.89 -24.81
CA GLU A 327 -29.12 -12.35 -25.97
C GLU A 327 -30.53 -12.68 -25.47
N PRO A 328 -31.59 -12.18 -26.12
CA PRO A 328 -32.94 -12.39 -25.66
C PRO A 328 -33.18 -13.88 -25.45
N ALA A 329 -33.57 -14.27 -24.23
CA ALA A 329 -33.83 -15.65 -23.91
C ALA A 329 -34.84 -16.23 -24.91
N VAL A 330 -34.46 -17.32 -25.58
CA VAL A 330 -35.36 -18.00 -26.51
C VAL A 330 -36.53 -18.55 -25.69
N LYS A 331 -37.72 -17.97 -25.86
CA LYS A 331 -38.94 -18.44 -25.20
C LYS A 331 -39.21 -19.89 -25.61
N VAL A 332 -39.25 -20.77 -24.62
CA VAL A 332 -39.64 -22.19 -24.68
C VAL A 332 -40.99 -22.39 -23.95
N PRO A 333 -41.80 -23.39 -24.31
CA PRO A 333 -41.56 -24.34 -25.40
C PRO A 333 -41.85 -23.76 -26.80
N PHE A 334 -41.26 -24.35 -27.84
CA PHE A 334 -41.60 -24.07 -29.24
C PHE A 334 -41.49 -25.31 -30.10
N LEU A 335 -42.12 -25.29 -31.28
CA LEU A 335 -42.10 -26.39 -32.24
C LEU A 335 -41.00 -26.18 -33.28
N VAL A 336 -40.35 -27.27 -33.67
CA VAL A 336 -39.38 -27.32 -34.76
C VAL A 336 -39.71 -28.46 -35.72
N ARG A 337 -39.47 -28.25 -37.01
CA ARG A 337 -39.62 -29.25 -38.06
C ARG A 337 -38.25 -29.71 -38.53
N VAL A 338 -38.01 -31.01 -38.42
CA VAL A 338 -36.83 -31.71 -38.97
C VAL A 338 -37.20 -32.22 -40.36
N LYS A 339 -36.39 -31.90 -41.38
CA LYS A 339 -36.60 -32.35 -42.78
C LYS A 339 -35.56 -33.37 -43.25
N ILE A 340 -34.40 -33.43 -42.60
CA ILE A 340 -33.31 -34.35 -42.95
C ILE A 340 -33.42 -35.63 -42.11
N SER A 341 -33.02 -36.77 -42.67
CA SER A 341 -33.15 -38.08 -42.03
C SER A 341 -31.94 -38.48 -41.16
N ASP A 342 -30.84 -37.75 -41.26
CA ASP A 342 -29.55 -38.04 -40.62
C ASP A 342 -29.19 -37.05 -39.49
N LEU A 343 -30.17 -36.26 -39.02
CA LEU A 343 -29.95 -35.36 -37.87
C LEU A 343 -29.73 -36.17 -36.59
N ASN A 344 -28.63 -35.92 -35.89
CA ASN A 344 -28.32 -36.63 -34.65
C ASN A 344 -29.06 -36.05 -33.43
N ILE A 345 -29.66 -36.94 -32.63
CA ILE A 345 -30.03 -36.67 -31.24
C ILE A 345 -28.85 -37.07 -30.35
N ARG A 346 -28.47 -36.22 -29.40
CA ARG A 346 -27.32 -36.42 -28.50
C ARG A 346 -27.72 -36.30 -27.03
N LYS A 347 -26.95 -36.93 -26.13
CA LYS A 347 -27.22 -36.91 -24.68
C LYS A 347 -27.16 -35.51 -24.06
N GLY A 348 -26.37 -34.62 -24.65
CA GLY A 348 -26.20 -33.23 -24.20
C GLY A 348 -26.09 -32.25 -25.37
N PRO A 349 -26.06 -30.94 -25.07
CA PRO A 349 -25.98 -29.89 -26.08
C PRO A 349 -24.55 -29.78 -26.62
N GLY A 350 -24.21 -30.61 -27.61
CA GLY A 350 -22.92 -30.51 -28.30
C GLY A 350 -22.52 -31.79 -29.06
N THR A 351 -21.70 -31.65 -30.09
CA THR A 351 -21.13 -32.78 -30.85
C THR A 351 -20.16 -33.63 -30.03
N ASN A 352 -19.66 -33.09 -28.92
CA ASN A 352 -18.83 -33.78 -27.92
C ASN A 352 -19.63 -34.72 -26.99
N TYR A 353 -20.97 -34.75 -27.08
CA TYR A 353 -21.80 -35.72 -26.36
C TYR A 353 -22.14 -36.91 -27.25
N ASP A 354 -22.27 -38.10 -26.63
CA ASP A 354 -22.65 -39.33 -27.31
C ASP A 354 -23.93 -39.16 -28.14
N ARG A 355 -23.91 -39.72 -29.35
CA ARG A 355 -25.13 -39.88 -30.17
C ARG A 355 -26.05 -40.90 -29.50
N VAL A 356 -27.32 -40.54 -29.38
CA VAL A 356 -28.40 -41.44 -28.96
C VAL A 356 -28.95 -42.17 -30.18
N GLN A 357 -29.48 -41.43 -31.14
CA GLN A 357 -30.04 -41.97 -32.38
C GLN A 357 -30.16 -40.88 -33.45
N PHE A 358 -30.56 -41.25 -34.67
CA PHE A 358 -31.06 -40.29 -35.65
C PHE A 358 -32.44 -39.78 -35.26
N CYS A 359 -32.71 -38.51 -35.58
CA CYS A 359 -34.00 -37.86 -35.44
C CYS A 359 -34.76 -38.04 -36.76
N PRO A 360 -35.87 -38.79 -36.77
CA PRO A 360 -36.70 -38.91 -37.97
C PRO A 360 -37.21 -37.53 -38.44
N PRO A 361 -37.50 -37.34 -39.74
CA PRO A 361 -38.21 -36.17 -40.21
C PRO A 361 -39.58 -36.06 -39.52
N GLY A 362 -39.93 -34.87 -39.04
CA GLY A 362 -41.13 -34.68 -38.22
C GLY A 362 -41.16 -33.34 -37.49
N VAL A 363 -42.18 -33.14 -36.66
CA VAL A 363 -42.33 -31.95 -35.81
C VAL A 363 -42.09 -32.32 -34.35
N TYR A 364 -41.26 -31.54 -33.67
CA TYR A 364 -40.80 -31.81 -32.31
C TYR A 364 -40.95 -30.59 -31.41
N THR A 365 -41.27 -30.81 -30.13
CA THR A 365 -41.32 -29.73 -29.13
C THR A 365 -39.97 -29.59 -28.43
N VAL A 366 -39.40 -28.39 -28.48
CA VAL A 366 -38.19 -28.00 -27.73
C VAL A 366 -38.60 -27.35 -26.42
N VAL A 367 -38.05 -27.84 -25.30
CA VAL A 367 -38.40 -27.40 -23.93
C VAL A 367 -37.26 -26.67 -23.22
N ALA A 368 -36.04 -26.74 -23.75
CA ALA A 368 -34.90 -25.98 -23.26
C ALA A 368 -33.91 -25.74 -24.42
N THR A 369 -33.14 -24.67 -24.33
CA THR A 369 -32.07 -24.37 -25.28
C THR A 369 -30.75 -24.16 -24.57
N SER A 370 -29.63 -24.53 -25.20
CA SER A 370 -28.29 -24.31 -24.66
C SER A 370 -27.27 -24.09 -25.77
N LYS A 371 -26.25 -23.28 -25.49
CA LYS A 371 -25.04 -23.25 -26.33
C LYS A 371 -24.24 -24.54 -26.14
N GLY A 372 -23.55 -24.97 -27.19
CA GLY A 372 -22.89 -26.27 -27.24
C GLY A 372 -21.99 -26.40 -28.46
N VAL A 373 -20.97 -27.25 -28.39
CA VAL A 373 -20.00 -27.42 -29.49
C VAL A 373 -20.71 -27.93 -30.76
N GLY A 374 -20.41 -27.36 -31.92
CA GLY A 374 -20.86 -27.87 -33.23
C GLY A 374 -22.26 -27.45 -33.68
N ALA A 375 -22.91 -26.49 -33.01
CA ALA A 375 -24.10 -25.80 -33.52
C ALA A 375 -24.22 -24.39 -32.91
N SER A 376 -24.97 -23.49 -33.53
CA SER A 376 -25.25 -22.17 -32.96
C SER A 376 -26.10 -22.27 -31.69
N LEU A 377 -27.06 -23.22 -31.66
CA LEU A 377 -27.91 -23.49 -30.52
C LEU A 377 -28.41 -24.94 -30.53
N TRP A 378 -28.54 -25.55 -29.36
CA TRP A 378 -29.10 -26.89 -29.18
C TRP A 378 -30.46 -26.82 -28.51
N GLY A 379 -31.39 -27.68 -28.94
CA GLY A 379 -32.75 -27.78 -28.38
C GLY A 379 -32.98 -29.12 -27.69
N LYS A 380 -33.39 -29.11 -26.42
CA LYS A 380 -33.80 -30.30 -25.66
C LYS A 380 -35.21 -30.69 -26.05
N LEU A 381 -35.39 -31.94 -26.47
CA LEU A 381 -36.69 -32.48 -26.87
C LEU A 381 -37.58 -32.75 -25.65
N LYS A 382 -38.87 -32.43 -25.75
CA LYS A 382 -39.89 -32.70 -24.71
C LYS A 382 -39.97 -34.18 -24.35
N SER A 383 -39.70 -35.08 -25.30
CA SER A 383 -39.67 -36.52 -25.08
C SER A 383 -38.57 -36.97 -24.11
N GLY A 384 -37.60 -36.11 -23.77
CA GLY A 384 -36.49 -36.43 -22.89
C GLY A 384 -35.36 -37.21 -23.55
N ILE A 385 -35.54 -37.66 -24.81
CA ILE A 385 -34.58 -38.51 -25.54
C ILE A 385 -33.21 -37.84 -25.78
N GLY A 386 -33.16 -36.51 -25.77
CA GLY A 386 -31.91 -35.79 -25.88
C GLY A 386 -32.04 -34.42 -26.52
N TRP A 387 -30.93 -33.98 -27.10
CA TRP A 387 -30.74 -32.68 -27.72
C TRP A 387 -30.48 -32.83 -29.22
N LEU A 388 -31.02 -31.91 -30.01
CA LEU A 388 -30.70 -31.78 -31.43
C LEU A 388 -30.14 -30.39 -31.74
N SER A 389 -29.39 -30.28 -32.83
CA SER A 389 -28.91 -28.98 -33.32
C SER A 389 -30.06 -28.21 -33.96
N LEU A 390 -30.25 -26.95 -33.56
CA LEU A 390 -31.27 -26.08 -34.12
C LEU A 390 -30.87 -25.45 -35.46
N ASP A 391 -29.63 -25.61 -35.90
CA ASP A 391 -29.14 -25.11 -37.19
C ASP A 391 -29.74 -25.88 -38.37
N TYR A 392 -30.22 -27.11 -38.12
CA TYR A 392 -30.71 -28.04 -39.12
C TYR A 392 -32.23 -28.28 -39.04
N VAL A 393 -32.95 -27.39 -38.34
CA VAL A 393 -34.41 -27.47 -38.19
C VAL A 393 -35.06 -26.12 -38.50
N GLN A 394 -36.34 -26.15 -38.86
CA GLN A 394 -37.12 -24.93 -39.09
C GLN A 394 -38.08 -24.71 -37.92
N ARG A 395 -38.11 -23.51 -37.33
CA ARG A 395 -39.12 -23.18 -36.31
C ARG A 395 -40.51 -23.13 -36.96
N VAL A 396 -41.50 -23.75 -36.31
CA VAL A 396 -42.90 -23.80 -36.75
C VAL A 396 -43.70 -22.69 -36.08
#